data_AF-A0A662KPM0-F1
#
_entry.id   AF-A0A662KPM0-F1
#
_cell.length_a   1.000
_cell.length_b   1.000
_cell.length_c   1.000
_cell.angle_alpha   90.00
_cell.angle_beta   90.00
_cell.angle_gamma   90.00
#
_symmetry.space_group_name_H-M   'P 1'
#
loop_
_entity.id
_entity.type
_entity.pdbx_description
1 polymer ?
#
loop_
_entity_poly.entity_id
_entity_poly.type
_entity_poly.pdbx_seq_one_letter_code
_entity_poly.pdbx_strand_id
1 'polypeptide(L)'
;YNIAKKNAEFPYCFFGYKMKAEKARHVWSMESIVDGKRKKSILPQKNVDIASFGDEEIWVTPKVPFLIPLTIGYIISFLLGDVLYKIISLFT
;
A
#
# COMPACT_ATOMS: atom_id res chain seq x y z
N TYR A 1 2.08 -11.24 2.91
CA TYR A 1 3.43 -10.70 3.14
C TYR A 1 3.64 -10.23 4.58
N ASN A 2 2.89 -9.24 5.08
CA ASN A 2 3.06 -8.67 6.43
C ASN A 2 2.91 -9.67 7.59
N ILE A 3 1.89 -10.54 7.53
CA ILE A 3 1.65 -11.58 8.56
C ILE A 3 2.83 -12.55 8.65
N ALA A 4 3.37 -12.98 7.51
CA ALA A 4 4.54 -13.86 7.45
C ALA A 4 5.79 -13.21 8.09
N LYS A 5 5.89 -11.87 8.03
CA LYS A 5 6.96 -11.09 8.66
C LYS A 5 6.63 -10.63 10.09
N LYS A 6 5.54 -11.13 10.70
CA LYS A 6 5.04 -10.73 12.03
C LYS A 6 4.79 -9.22 12.18
N ASN A 7 4.59 -8.50 11.06
CA ASN A 7 4.36 -7.06 11.02
C ASN A 7 2.86 -6.78 10.79
N ALA A 8 2.01 -7.15 11.76
CA ALA A 8 0.55 -7.06 11.67
C ALA A 8 -0.03 -5.81 12.37
N GLU A 9 0.64 -4.67 12.23
CA GLU A 9 0.25 -3.44 12.94
C GLU A 9 -0.99 -2.80 12.28
N PHE A 10 -2.14 -2.87 12.95
CA PHE A 10 -3.40 -2.32 12.46
C PHE A 10 -3.43 -0.77 12.60
N PRO A 11 -4.00 -0.02 11.62
CA PRO A 11 -4.55 -0.44 10.33
C PRO A 11 -3.51 -0.48 9.20
N TYR A 12 -2.25 -0.12 9.47
CA TYR A 12 -1.19 0.07 8.46
C TYR A 12 -0.88 -1.18 7.64
N CYS A 13 -1.05 -2.36 8.22
CA CYS A 13 -0.82 -3.64 7.55
C CYS A 13 -1.73 -3.89 6.32
N PHE A 14 -2.84 -3.16 6.18
CA PHE A 14 -3.71 -3.19 5.00
C PHE A 14 -3.21 -2.32 3.84
N PHE A 15 -2.52 -1.22 4.14
CA PHE A 15 -2.20 -0.17 3.16
C PHE A 15 -0.72 -0.14 2.75
N GLY A 16 0.13 -0.87 3.47
CA GLY A 16 1.57 -0.88 3.23
C GLY A 16 2.27 -2.07 3.84
N TYR A 17 3.60 -2.05 3.81
CA TYR A 17 4.46 -3.06 4.41
C TYR A 17 5.73 -2.42 4.95
N LYS A 18 6.46 -3.12 5.83
CA LYS A 18 7.77 -2.67 6.31
C LYS A 18 8.90 -3.08 5.37
N MET A 19 9.84 -2.17 5.13
CA MET A 19 11.11 -2.46 4.47
C MET A 19 12.21 -1.52 4.97
N LYS A 20 13.47 -1.91 4.79
CA LYS A 20 14.62 -1.05 5.04
C LYS A 20 14.54 0.25 4.22
N ALA A 21 14.78 1.39 4.86
CA ALA A 21 14.74 2.70 4.22
C ALA A 21 15.68 2.80 3.00
N GLU A 22 16.87 2.20 3.06
CA GLU A 22 17.82 2.15 1.94
C GLU A 22 17.23 1.58 0.63
N LYS A 23 16.29 0.64 0.75
CA LYS A 23 15.65 -0.05 -0.38
C LYS A 23 14.39 0.65 -0.87
N ALA A 24 13.92 1.69 -0.17
CA ALA A 24 12.63 2.33 -0.40
C ALA A 24 12.62 3.33 -1.57
N ARG A 25 13.28 3.03 -2.70
CA ARG A 25 13.40 3.95 -3.86
C ARG A 25 12.10 4.03 -4.69
N HIS A 26 11.45 2.90 -4.92
CA HIS A 26 10.28 2.78 -5.82
C HIS A 26 8.94 2.72 -5.07
N VAL A 27 8.92 3.15 -3.82
CA VAL A 27 7.75 3.11 -2.93
C VAL A 27 7.52 4.48 -2.31
N TRP A 28 6.34 4.73 -1.77
CA TRP A 28 6.09 5.93 -0.99
C TRP A 28 6.21 5.64 0.49
N SER A 29 6.89 6.52 1.23
CA SER A 29 6.96 6.41 2.68
C SER A 29 5.62 6.75 3.30
N MET A 30 5.21 5.95 4.28
CA MET A 30 4.06 6.23 5.15
C MET A 30 4.50 6.92 6.45
N GLU A 31 5.81 7.11 6.61
CA GLU A 31 6.44 7.75 7.76
C GLU A 31 7.25 8.96 7.33
N SER A 32 7.31 9.96 8.19
CA SER A 32 8.10 11.17 7.99
C SER A 32 8.74 11.59 9.32
N ILE A 33 9.90 12.22 9.25
CA ILE A 33 10.50 12.90 10.40
C ILE A 33 10.18 14.38 10.25
N VAL A 34 9.36 14.90 11.17
CA VAL A 34 8.99 16.32 11.23
C VAL A 34 9.45 16.84 12.59
N ASP A 35 10.31 17.85 12.61
CA ASP A 35 10.89 18.43 13.83
C ASP A 35 11.57 17.39 14.74
N GLY A 36 12.30 16.44 14.13
CA GLY A 36 12.98 15.35 14.83
C GLY A 36 12.04 14.27 15.39
N LYS A 37 10.73 14.37 15.16
CA LYS A 37 9.74 13.38 15.61
C LYS A 37 9.25 12.52 14.45
N ARG A 38 9.29 11.20 14.63
CA ARG A 38 8.72 10.24 13.69
C ARG A 38 7.20 10.32 13.72
N LYS A 39 6.59 10.70 12.60
CA LYS A 39 5.15 10.71 12.38
C LYS A 39 4.79 9.61 11.39
N LYS A 40 3.80 8.81 11.75
CA LYS A 40 3.25 7.72 10.94
C LYS A 40 1.87 8.11 10.43
N SER A 41 1.58 7.80 9.17
CA SER A 41 0.31 8.08 8.52
C SER A 41 -0.14 6.89 7.70
N ILE A 42 -1.45 6.77 7.47
CA ILE A 42 -2.02 5.76 6.56
C ILE A 42 -1.80 6.19 5.10
N LEU A 43 -1.69 7.50 4.86
CA LEU A 43 -1.50 8.05 3.53
C LEU A 43 0.00 8.26 3.25
N PRO A 44 0.43 8.06 1.98
CA PRO A 44 1.79 8.32 1.58
C PRO A 44 2.15 9.79 1.83
N GLN A 45 3.31 10.01 2.44
CA GLN A 45 3.85 11.34 2.69
C GLN A 45 4.67 11.81 1.48
N LYS A 46 4.42 13.05 1.05
CA LYS A 46 5.17 13.68 -0.06
C LYS A 46 6.43 14.36 0.49
N ASN A 47 7.49 14.40 -0.33
CA ASN A 47 8.74 15.10 0.00
C ASN A 47 9.41 14.62 1.31
N VAL A 48 9.39 13.31 1.57
CA VAL A 48 10.10 12.73 2.72
C VAL A 48 11.54 12.46 2.35
N ASP A 49 12.47 12.93 3.18
CA ASP A 49 13.86 12.51 3.11
C ASP A 49 14.00 11.11 3.72
N ILE A 50 14.05 10.09 2.85
CA ILE A 50 14.20 8.69 3.26
C ILE A 50 15.58 8.44 3.90
N ALA A 51 16.60 9.22 3.55
CA ALA A 51 17.94 9.05 4.11
C ALA A 51 17.98 9.38 5.62
N SER A 52 17.07 10.22 6.09
CA SER A 52 16.94 10.57 7.52
C SER A 52 16.62 9.36 8.43
N PHE A 53 16.13 8.26 7.87
CA PHE A 53 15.83 7.02 8.61
C PHE A 53 17.01 6.04 8.67
N GLY A 54 18.10 6.30 7.92
CA GLY A 54 19.28 5.42 7.89
C GLY A 54 18.96 3.97 7.50
N ASP A 55 19.37 3.04 8.36
CA ASP A 55 19.21 1.59 8.17
C ASP A 55 17.89 1.01 8.72
N GLU A 56 17.01 1.85 9.27
CA GLU A 56 15.80 1.40 9.92
C GLU A 56 14.76 0.81 8.95
N GLU A 57 13.89 -0.05 9.49
CA GLU A 57 12.67 -0.46 8.78
C GLU A 57 11.58 0.61 8.92
N ILE A 58 11.08 1.06 7.78
CA ILE A 58 10.00 2.05 7.66
C ILE A 58 8.77 1.44 7.00
N TRP A 59 7.61 1.97 7.35
CA TRP A 59 6.36 1.63 6.65
C TRP A 59 6.30 2.33 5.30
N VAL A 60 6.01 1.56 4.26
CA VAL A 60 5.92 2.05 2.89
C VAL A 60 4.67 1.51 2.21
N THR A 61 4.19 2.24 1.22
CA THR A 61 3.12 1.80 0.32
C THR A 61 3.66 1.69 -1.11
N PRO A 62 3.29 0.65 -1.87
CA PRO A 62 3.77 0.49 -3.24
C PRO A 62 3.17 1.59 -4.14
N LYS A 63 3.98 2.09 -5.09
CA LYS A 63 3.56 3.06 -6.10
C LYS A 63 2.77 2.38 -7.22
N VAL A 64 1.64 1.74 -6.90
CA VAL A 64 0.77 1.11 -7.91
C VAL A 64 -0.20 2.17 -8.44
N PRO A 65 -0.13 2.54 -9.73
CA PRO A 65 -1.11 3.44 -10.32
C PRO A 65 -2.49 2.80 -10.30
N PHE A 66 -3.52 3.57 -9.94
CA PHE A 66 -4.91 3.12 -9.96
C PHE A 66 -5.38 2.60 -11.34
N LEU A 67 -4.70 3.00 -12.40
CA LEU A 67 -4.95 2.50 -13.75
C LEU A 67 -4.80 0.98 -13.86
N ILE A 68 -3.86 0.36 -13.13
CA ILE A 68 -3.63 -1.10 -13.22
C ILE A 68 -4.86 -1.90 -12.76
N PRO A 69 -5.37 -1.73 -11.53
CA PRO A 69 -6.57 -2.45 -11.10
C PRO A 69 -7.79 -2.09 -11.95
N LEU A 70 -7.88 -0.86 -12.46
CA LEU A 70 -8.95 -0.45 -13.38
C LEU A 70 -8.90 -1.24 -14.70
N THR A 71 -7.73 -1.36 -15.32
CA THR A 71 -7.54 -2.13 -16.56
C THR A 71 -7.81 -3.61 -16.35
N ILE A 72 -7.37 -4.17 -15.22
CA ILE A 72 -7.68 -5.56 -14.87
C ILE A 72 -9.20 -5.74 -14.73
N GLY A 73 -9.86 -4.82 -14.00
CA GLY A 73 -11.32 -4.82 -13.85
C GLY A 73 -12.03 -4.76 -15.20
N TYR A 74 -11.58 -3.90 -16.11
CA TYR A 74 -12.12 -3.80 -17.46
C TYR A 74 -12.01 -5.12 -18.25
N ILE A 75 -10.85 -5.76 -18.24
CA ILE A 75 -10.65 -7.06 -18.92
C ILE A 75 -11.56 -8.14 -18.31
N ILE A 76 -11.66 -8.18 -16.98
CA ILE A 76 -12.53 -9.12 -16.26
C ILE A 76 -13.99 -8.89 -16.65
N SER A 77 -14.46 -7.65 -16.66
CA SER A 77 -15.83 -7.30 -17.06
C SER A 77 -16.12 -7.69 -18.51
N PHE A 78 -15.15 -7.52 -19.42
CA PHE A 78 -15.31 -7.96 -20.80
C PHE A 78 -15.44 -9.48 -20.93
N LEU A 79 -14.63 -10.24 -20.19
CA LEU A 79 -14.59 -11.70 -20.28
C LEU A 79 -15.74 -12.40 -19.57
N LEU A 80 -16.06 -11.98 -18.36
CA LEU A 80 -17.03 -12.67 -17.51
C LEU A 80 -18.43 -12.02 -17.53
N GLY A 81 -18.54 -10.86 -18.19
CA GLY A 81 -19.74 -10.03 -18.19
C GLY A 81 -20.03 -9.48 -16.80
N ASP A 82 -21.31 -9.41 -16.44
CA ASP A 82 -21.73 -8.91 -15.13
C ASP A 82 -21.66 -9.99 -14.04
N VAL A 83 -20.43 -10.31 -13.64
CA VAL A 83 -20.15 -11.25 -12.53
C VAL A 83 -20.78 -10.77 -11.24
N LEU A 84 -20.77 -9.46 -11.00
CA LEU A 84 -21.30 -8.88 -9.78
C LEU A 84 -22.82 -9.09 -9.72
N TYR A 85 -23.54 -8.83 -10.81
CA TYR A 85 -24.95 -9.13 -10.94
C TYR A 85 -25.23 -10.62 -10.72
N LYS A 86 -24.46 -11.51 -11.34
CA LYS A 86 -24.62 -12.96 -11.13
C LYS A 86 -24.48 -13.34 -9.66
N ILE A 87 -23.45 -12.83 -8.98
CA ILE A 87 -23.24 -13.07 -7.54
C ILE A 87 -24.39 -12.51 -6.71
N ILE A 88 -24.83 -11.28 -6.97
CA ILE A 88 -25.93 -10.65 -6.22
C ILE A 88 -27.25 -11.41 -6.44
N SER A 89 -27.51 -11.86 -7.66
CA SER A 89 -28.70 -12.65 -8.02
C SER A 89 -28.75 -14.04 -7.38
N LEU A 90 -27.65 -14.54 -6.82
CA LEU A 90 -27.67 -15.77 -6.02
C LEU A 90 -28.23 -15.56 -4.60
N PHE A 91 -28.26 -14.31 -4.12
CA PHE A 91 -28.72 -13.96 -2.78
C PHE A 91 -30.04 -13.17 -2.79
N THR A 92 -30.59 -12.85 -3.97
CA THR A 92 -31.89 -12.19 -4.17
C THR A 92 -32.81 -13.11 -4.93
#